data_AF-A0A3C0ARC3-F1
#
_entry.id   AF-A0A3C0ARC3-F1
#
_cell.length_a   1.000
_cell.length_b   1.000
_cell.length_c   1.000
_cell.angle_alpha   90.00
_cell.angle_beta   90.00
_cell.angle_gamma   90.00
#
_symmetry.space_group_name_H-M   'P 1'
#
loop_
_entity.id
_entity.type
_entity.pdbx_description
1 polymer ?
#
loop_
_entity_poly.entity_id
_entity_poly.type
_entity_poly.pdbx_seq_one_letter_code
_entity_poly.pdbx_strand_id
1 'polypeptide(L)'
;DATHSVQTPGGKSTGGDRAMIPFLARAAVACGCDGIFAETHPDPSQALSDGPNMVPLDEFTGFALQMQKFRDLFNEIGSTSDIPSA
;
A
#
# COMPACT_ATOMS: atom_id res chain seq x y z
N ASP A 1 -1.85 -2.98 6.07
CA ASP A 1 -1.03 -3.93 5.30
C ASP A 1 -1.42 -3.80 3.85
N ALA A 2 -0.51 -3.35 2.99
CA ALA A 2 -0.85 -3.06 1.59
C ALA A 2 -0.83 -4.32 0.71
N THR A 3 -0.04 -5.33 1.04
CA THR A 3 0.15 -6.53 0.21
C THR A 3 -0.87 -7.60 0.56
N HIS A 4 -1.10 -7.92 1.82
CA HIS A 4 -2.09 -8.94 2.18
C HIS A 4 -3.54 -8.48 1.99
N SER A 5 -3.81 -7.18 1.97
CA SER A 5 -5.16 -6.66 1.72
C SER A 5 -5.64 -6.82 0.27
N VAL A 6 -4.75 -7.11 -0.68
CA VAL A 6 -5.10 -7.43 -2.08
C VAL A 6 -5.06 -8.94 -2.37
N GLN A 7 -4.85 -9.75 -1.33
CA GLN A 7 -4.83 -11.20 -1.46
C GLN A 7 -6.22 -11.74 -1.78
N THR A 8 -6.28 -12.74 -2.67
CA THR A 8 -7.50 -13.52 -2.92
C THR A 8 -7.32 -14.90 -2.30
N PRO A 9 -7.93 -15.18 -1.12
CA PRO A 9 -7.79 -16.47 -0.45
C PRO A 9 -8.48 -17.60 -1.22
N GLY A 10 -7.92 -18.81 -1.14
CA GLY A 10 -8.49 -20.04 -1.74
C GLY A 10 -7.63 -20.65 -2.85
N GLY A 11 -7.95 -21.88 -3.24
CA GLY A 11 -7.19 -22.64 -4.26
C GLY A 11 -6.02 -23.45 -3.70
N LYS A 12 -5.15 -23.95 -4.60
CA LYS A 12 -3.92 -24.70 -4.25
C LYS A 12 -2.80 -23.78 -3.73
N SER A 13 -2.84 -22.52 -4.13
CA SER A 13 -2.00 -21.40 -3.67
C SER A 13 -2.85 -20.14 -3.64
N THR A 14 -2.53 -19.18 -2.77
CA THR A 14 -3.24 -17.90 -2.69
C THR A 14 -2.97 -17.04 -3.92
N GLY A 15 -4.01 -16.39 -4.43
CA GLY A 15 -3.91 -15.39 -5.48
C GLY A 15 -3.73 -13.99 -4.92
N GLY A 16 -3.68 -12.99 -5.80
CA GLY A 16 -3.48 -11.61 -5.41
C GLY A 16 -3.60 -10.64 -6.58
N ASP A 17 -4.00 -9.40 -6.30
CA ASP A 17 -4.02 -8.31 -7.27
C ASP A 17 -3.11 -7.16 -6.84
N ARG A 18 -1.80 -7.32 -7.06
CA ARG A 18 -0.84 -6.26 -6.75
C ARG A 18 -1.11 -4.93 -7.45
N ALA A 19 -1.83 -4.92 -8.59
CA ALA A 19 -2.12 -3.68 -9.28
C ALA A 19 -3.05 -2.78 -8.45
N MET A 20 -3.77 -3.34 -7.47
CA MET A 20 -4.60 -2.59 -6.52
C MET A 20 -3.81 -1.94 -5.37
N ILE A 21 -2.55 -2.35 -5.13
CA ILE A 21 -1.73 -1.86 -4.01
C ILE A 21 -1.62 -0.33 -3.98
N PRO A 22 -1.27 0.37 -5.08
CA PRO A 22 -1.10 1.81 -5.04
C PRO A 22 -2.41 2.54 -4.71
N PHE A 23 -3.56 1.99 -5.13
CA PHE A 23 -4.86 2.59 -4.89
C PHE A 23 -5.26 2.46 -3.42
N LEU A 24 -5.18 1.25 -2.87
CA LEU A 24 -5.55 0.98 -1.48
C LEU A 24 -4.57 1.60 -0.48
N ALA A 25 -3.27 1.63 -0.79
CA ALA A 25 -2.28 2.27 0.06
C ALA A 25 -2.49 3.80 0.16
N ARG A 26 -2.77 4.48 -0.98
CA ARG A 26 -3.13 5.91 -0.96
C ARG A 26 -4.39 6.17 -0.15
N ALA A 27 -5.41 5.30 -0.29
CA ALA A 27 -6.63 5.41 0.50
C ALA A 27 -6.36 5.26 2.00
N ALA A 28 -5.56 4.26 2.41
CA ALA A 28 -5.18 4.06 3.81
C ALA A 28 -4.46 5.29 4.40
N VAL A 29 -3.50 5.87 3.67
CA VAL A 29 -2.80 7.08 4.12
C VAL A 29 -3.76 8.28 4.21
N ALA A 30 -4.63 8.47 3.22
CA ALA A 30 -5.63 9.54 3.23
C ALA A 30 -6.66 9.39 4.38
N CYS A 31 -6.97 8.16 4.78
CA CYS A 31 -7.79 7.86 5.96
C CYS A 31 -7.05 8.07 7.30
N GLY A 32 -5.76 8.44 7.28
CA GLY A 32 -4.99 8.79 8.48
C GLY A 32 -4.30 7.62 9.17
N CYS A 33 -3.92 6.55 8.44
CA CYS A 33 -3.11 5.49 9.04
C CYS A 33 -1.73 5.99 9.50
N ASP A 34 -1.19 5.37 10.55
CA ASP A 34 0.15 5.72 11.08
C ASP A 34 1.30 5.11 10.27
N GLY A 35 1.03 4.07 9.49
CA GLY A 35 2.05 3.40 8.70
C GLY A 35 1.49 2.45 7.67
N ILE A 36 2.34 2.15 6.68
CA ILE A 36 2.09 1.16 5.65
C ILE A 36 3.09 0.02 5.82
N PHE A 37 2.57 -1.20 5.82
CA PHE A 37 3.36 -2.42 5.66
C PHE A 37 3.25 -2.89 4.21
N ALA A 38 4.36 -3.29 3.59
CA ALA A 38 4.37 -3.85 2.25
C ALA A 38 5.51 -4.86 2.08
N GLU A 39 5.20 -6.03 1.53
CA GLU A 39 6.19 -7.02 1.13
C GLU A 39 6.72 -6.74 -0.29
N THR A 40 7.97 -7.12 -0.53
CA THR A 40 8.65 -6.88 -1.80
C THR A 40 9.52 -8.06 -2.21
N HIS A 41 9.77 -8.19 -3.51
CA HIS A 41 10.68 -9.18 -4.08
C HIS A 41 11.33 -8.66 -5.37
N PRO A 42 12.60 -9.01 -5.68
CA PRO A 42 13.24 -8.63 -6.94
C PRO A 42 12.49 -9.15 -8.18
N ASP A 43 11.92 -10.36 -8.08
CA ASP A 43 11.05 -10.94 -9.10
C ASP A 43 9.87 -11.64 -8.41
N PRO A 44 8.75 -10.95 -8.16
CA PRO A 44 7.62 -11.54 -7.45
C PRO A 44 7.03 -12.79 -8.11
N SER A 45 7.32 -13.08 -9.38
CA SER A 45 6.87 -14.32 -10.04
C SER A 45 7.61 -15.56 -9.53
N GLN A 46 8.79 -15.37 -8.93
CA GLN A 46 9.65 -16.42 -8.35
C GLN A 46 9.60 -16.46 -6.83
N ALA A 47 8.76 -15.63 -6.19
CA ALA A 47 8.61 -15.63 -4.75
C ALA A 47 7.99 -16.97 -4.28
N LEU A 48 8.55 -17.54 -3.21
CA LEU A 48 8.12 -18.83 -2.66
C LEU A 48 6.76 -18.75 -1.93
N SER A 49 6.36 -17.55 -1.53
CA SER A 49 5.07 -17.22 -0.93
C SER A 49 4.66 -15.83 -1.39
N ASP A 50 3.34 -15.58 -1.46
CA ASP A 50 2.72 -14.25 -1.62
C ASP A 50 3.17 -13.41 -2.81
N GLY A 51 3.89 -14.01 -3.76
CA GLY A 51 4.34 -13.37 -4.99
C GLY A 51 3.28 -12.51 -5.70
N PRO A 52 2.05 -13.00 -5.92
CA PRO A 52 0.97 -12.21 -6.53
C PRO A 52 0.67 -10.88 -5.81
N ASN A 53 0.96 -10.78 -4.52
CA ASN A 53 0.69 -9.63 -3.65
C ASN A 53 1.88 -8.67 -3.48
N MET A 54 3.10 -9.06 -3.88
CA MET A 54 4.30 -8.27 -3.57
C MET A 54 4.50 -7.09 -4.52
N VAL A 55 5.03 -5.99 -3.98
CA VAL A 55 5.52 -4.85 -4.76
C VAL A 55 6.88 -5.22 -5.37
N PRO A 56 7.11 -5.06 -6.69
CA PRO A 56 8.44 -5.23 -7.28
C PRO A 56 9.47 -4.33 -6.59
N LEU A 57 10.65 -4.89 -6.28
CA LEU A 57 11.66 -4.18 -5.46
C LEU A 57 12.18 -2.90 -6.12
N ASP A 58 12.31 -2.90 -7.43
CA ASP A 58 12.71 -1.73 -8.23
C ASP A 58 11.65 -0.62 -8.24
N GLU A 59 10.37 -0.95 -8.02
CA GLU A 59 9.27 0.00 -7.89
C GLU A 59 9.08 0.52 -6.46
N PHE A 60 9.64 -0.16 -5.45
CA PHE A 60 9.38 0.13 -4.04
C PHE A 60 9.69 1.58 -3.63
N THR A 61 10.82 2.14 -4.09
CA THR A 61 11.18 3.53 -3.78
C THR A 61 10.13 4.51 -4.30
N GLY A 62 9.63 4.31 -5.52
CA GLY A 62 8.58 5.15 -6.10
C GLY A 62 7.27 5.05 -5.32
N PHE A 63 6.89 3.83 -4.93
CA PHE A 63 5.74 3.56 -4.07
C PHE A 63 5.85 4.28 -2.71
N ALA A 64 6.98 4.11 -2.01
CA ALA A 64 7.20 4.70 -0.69
C ALA A 64 7.18 6.23 -0.72
N LEU A 65 7.84 6.85 -1.72
CA LEU A 65 7.82 8.30 -1.91
C LEU A 65 6.41 8.82 -2.20
N GLN A 66 5.58 8.06 -2.93
CA GLN A 66 4.18 8.44 -3.12
C GLN A 66 3.42 8.43 -1.79
N MET A 67 3.62 7.42 -0.93
CA MET A 67 2.96 7.38 0.39
C MET A 67 3.40 8.53 1.29
N GLN A 68 4.68 8.89 1.28
CA GLN A 68 5.19 10.05 2.02
C GLN A 68 4.50 11.34 1.58
N LYS A 69 4.38 11.58 0.26
CA LYS A 69 3.66 12.76 -0.26
C LYS A 69 2.21 12.83 0.20
N PHE A 70 1.52 11.69 0.22
CA PHE A 70 0.14 11.63 0.73
C PHE A 70 0.07 11.90 2.23
N ARG A 71 1.05 11.43 3.00
CA ARG A 71 1.11 11.68 4.44
C ARG A 71 1.40 13.15 4.75
N ASP A 72 2.30 13.77 4.00
CA ASP A 72 2.60 15.20 4.12
C ASP A 72 1.36 16.04 3.84
N LEU A 73 0.63 15.73 2.77
CA LEU A 73 -0.64 16.39 2.43
C LEU A 73 -1.70 16.19 3.53
N PHE A 74 -1.84 14.98 4.06
CA PHE A 74 -2.76 14.70 5.17
C PHE A 74 -2.44 15.55 6.41
N ASN A 75 -1.15 15.68 6.76
CA ASN A 75 -0.71 16.50 7.88
C ASN A 75 -0.95 18.00 7.65
N GLU A 76 -0.71 18.48 6.43
CA GLU A 76 -0.98 19.88 6.05
C GLU A 76 -2.47 20.20 6.24
N ILE A 77 -3.35 19.35 5.70
CA ILE A 77 -4.80 19.50 5.81
C ILE A 77 -5.27 19.43 7.28
N GLY A 78 -4.71 18.52 8.07
CA GLY A 78 -5.04 18.39 9.50
C GLY A 78 -4.54 19.57 10.36
N SER A 79 -3.54 20.31 9.89
CA SER A 79 -3.02 21.50 10.57
C SER A 79 -3.84 22.76 10.29
N THR A 80 -4.55 22.82 9.16
CA THR A 80 -5.55 23.85 8.87
C THR A 80 -6.83 23.57 9.65
N SER A 81 -7.16 24.46 10.59
CA SER A 81 -8.31 24.40 11.50
C SER A 81 -9.71 24.48 10.85
N ASP A 82 -9.82 24.22 9.54
CA ASP A 82 -11.01 24.48 8.73
C ASP A 82 -11.85 23.23 8.42
N ILE A 83 -11.55 22.08 9.05
CA ILE A 83 -12.44 20.91 8.97
C ILE A 83 -13.45 21.04 10.11
N PRO A 84 -14.76 21.27 9.82
CA PRO A 84 -15.78 21.23 10.86
C PRO A 84 -15.75 19.85 11.51
N SER A 85 -15.70 19.80 12.83
CA SER A 85 -15.92 18.55 13.57
C SER A 85 -17.23 17.92 13.09
N ALA A 86 -17.15 16.67 12.63
CA ALA A 86 -18.33 15.86 12.35
C ALA A 86 -19.15 15.63 13.62
#